data_AF-A0A7X7RRF8-F1
#
_entry.id   AF-A0A7X7RRF8-F1
#
_cell.length_a   1.000
_cell.length_b   1.000
_cell.length_c   1.000
_cell.angle_alpha   90.00
_cell.angle_beta   90.00
_cell.angle_gamma   90.00
#
_symmetry.space_group_name_H-M   'P 1'
#
loop_
_entity.id
_entity.type
_entity.pdbx_description
1 polymer ?
#
loop_
_entity_poly.entity_id
_entity_poly.type
_entity_poly.pdbx_seq_one_letter_code
_entity_poly.pdbx_strand_id
1 'polypeptide(L)'
;MKIKVLYEENIKNGHKNYTTIEIPEGDYSIMLDIDYEQRLAEAKPEKKDEVKRCETVQEMFDLLNSKEYNGWRRETRRIDPNPKM
;
A
#
# COMPACT_ATOMS: atom_id res chain seq x y z
N MET A 1 15.23 1.01 10.81
CA MET A 1 14.54 1.48 9.57
C MET A 1 13.49 2.54 9.91
N LYS A 2 13.06 3.39 8.97
CA LYS A 2 11.98 4.38 9.20
C LYS A 2 10.92 4.27 8.13
N ILE A 3 9.65 4.35 8.52
CA ILE A 3 8.52 4.45 7.59
C ILE A 3 7.85 5.81 7.74
N LYS A 4 7.31 6.34 6.64
CA LYS A 4 6.57 7.59 6.59
C LYS A 4 5.10 7.27 6.41
N VAL A 5 4.29 7.66 7.39
CA VAL A 5 2.84 7.49 7.39
C VAL A 5 2.17 8.84 7.26
N LEU A 6 1.18 8.94 6.38
CA LEU A 6 0.33 10.12 6.23
C LEU A 6 -1.03 9.82 6.84
N TYR A 7 -1.36 10.45 7.96
CA TYR A 7 -2.69 10.43 8.54
C TYR A 7 -3.56 11.51 7.91
N GLU A 8 -4.87 11.29 7.79
CA GLU A 8 -5.81 12.27 7.21
C GLU A 8 -5.77 13.61 7.96
N GLU A 9 -5.69 13.56 9.29
CA GLU A 9 -5.58 14.73 10.17
C GLU A 9 -4.32 15.59 9.92
N ASN A 10 -3.31 14.98 9.29
CA ASN A 10 -2.05 15.64 8.96
C ASN A 10 -2.05 16.31 7.58
N ILE A 11 -3.17 16.28 6.87
CA ILE A 11 -3.39 17.03 5.63
C ILE A 11 -4.09 18.35 5.98
N LYS A 12 -3.31 19.42 6.17
CA LYS A 12 -3.85 20.76 6.48
C LYS A 12 -3.61 21.69 5.30
N ASN A 13 -4.68 22.29 4.76
CA ASN A 13 -4.63 23.19 3.60
C ASN A 13 -3.87 22.61 2.39
N GLY A 14 -3.99 21.30 2.14
CA GLY A 14 -3.29 20.62 1.03
C GLY A 14 -1.82 20.28 1.30
N HIS A 15 -1.26 20.70 2.43
CA HIS A 15 0.09 20.31 2.85
C HIS A 15 0.06 18.98 3.62
N LYS A 16 0.86 18.03 3.15
CA LYS A 16 0.99 16.68 3.72
C LYS A 16 2.11 16.64 4.75
N ASN A 17 1.76 16.45 6.02
CA ASN A 17 2.75 16.22 7.08
C ASN A 17 2.87 14.72 7.36
N TYR A 18 4.05 14.17 7.14
CA TYR A 18 4.31 12.75 7.34
C TYR A 18 4.79 12.49 8.77
N THR A 19 4.17 11.56 9.46
CA THR A 19 4.68 11.00 10.71
C THR A 19 5.73 9.96 10.36
N THR A 20 6.90 10.04 10.99
CA THR A 20 7.96 9.04 10.80
C THR A 20 7.95 8.08 11.97
N ILE A 21 7.79 6.79 11.70
CA ILE A 21 7.84 5.72 12.71
C ILE A 21 9.18 4.99 12.56
N GLU A 22 9.90 4.84 13.67
CA GLU A 22 11.13 4.06 13.71
C GLU A 22 10.79 2.58 13.93
N ILE A 23 11.30 1.73 13.04
CA ILE A 23 11.16 0.27 13.12
C ILE A 23 12.52 -0.29 13.55
N PRO A 24 12.59 -1.01 14.69
CA PRO A 24 13.80 -1.72 15.11
C PRO A 24 14.32 -2.68 14.02
N GLU A 25 15.63 -2.85 13.92
CA GLU A 25 16.22 -3.81 13.00
C GLU A 25 15.83 -5.25 13.37
N GLY A 26 15.48 -6.05 12.37
CA GLY A 26 15.20 -7.49 12.52
C GLY A 26 13.71 -7.88 12.57
N ASP A 27 12.81 -6.96 12.90
CA ASP A 27 11.41 -7.32 13.20
C ASP A 27 10.48 -7.36 11.98
N TYR A 28 10.96 -6.91 10.82
CA TYR A 28 10.13 -6.68 9.63
C TYR A 28 10.38 -7.64 8.46
N SER A 29 11.38 -8.53 8.55
CA SER A 29 11.63 -9.49 7.45
C SER A 29 10.42 -10.39 7.22
N ILE A 30 9.82 -10.88 8.31
CA ILE A 30 8.62 -11.73 8.27
C ILE A 30 7.47 -11.03 7.53
N MET A 31 7.28 -9.73 7.77
CA MET A 31 6.25 -8.93 7.08
C MET A 31 6.50 -8.89 5.56
N LEU A 32 7.75 -8.69 5.12
CA LEU A 32 8.11 -8.66 3.70
C LEU A 32 7.98 -10.04 3.04
N ASP A 33 8.29 -11.10 3.77
CA ASP A 33 8.18 -12.48 3.28
C ASP A 33 6.71 -12.87 3.08
N ILE A 34 5.85 -12.56 4.05
CA ILE A 34 4.40 -12.80 3.96
C ILE A 34 3.78 -12.03 2.79
N ASP A 35 4.09 -10.74 2.64
CA ASP A 35 3.59 -9.94 1.51
C ASP A 35 4.03 -10.53 0.17
N TYR A 36 5.29 -10.95 0.06
CA TYR A 36 5.80 -11.57 -1.16
C TYR A 36 5.07 -12.87 -1.50
N GLU A 37 4.90 -13.78 -0.54
CA GLU A 37 4.19 -15.04 -0.73
C GLU A 37 2.72 -14.83 -1.12
N GLN A 38 2.04 -13.87 -0.49
CA GLN A 38 0.67 -13.51 -0.86
C GLN A 38 0.58 -13.00 -2.30
N ARG A 39 1.47 -12.08 -2.71
CA ARG A 39 1.50 -11.58 -4.09
C ARG A 39 1.84 -12.66 -5.10
N LEU A 40 2.72 -13.61 -4.74
CA LEU A 40 3.07 -14.74 -5.59
C LEU A 40 1.89 -15.72 -5.74
N ALA A 41 1.09 -15.91 -4.69
CA ALA A 41 -0.11 -16.73 -4.71
C ALA A 41 -1.24 -16.09 -5.55
N GLU A 42 -1.41 -14.77 -5.48
CA GLU A 42 -2.41 -14.03 -6.27
C GLU A 42 -2.00 -13.85 -7.75
N ALA A 43 -0.70 -13.89 -8.05
CA ALA A 43 -0.20 -13.68 -9.40
C ALA A 43 -0.64 -14.79 -10.37
N LYS A 44 -1.05 -14.38 -11.57
CA LYS A 44 -1.31 -15.30 -12.68
C LYS A 44 -0.04 -16.11 -13.00
N PRO A 45 -0.14 -17.38 -13.43
CA PRO A 45 1.03 -18.23 -13.71
C PRO A 45 2.05 -17.57 -14.64
N GLU A 46 1.57 -16.88 -15.68
CA GLU A 46 2.38 -16.17 -16.68
C GLU A 46 3.19 -14.99 -16.13
N LYS A 47 2.85 -14.50 -14.92
CA LYS A 47 3.45 -13.30 -14.31
C LYS A 47 4.14 -13.56 -12.98
N LYS A 48 4.22 -14.82 -12.53
CA LYS A 48 4.84 -15.15 -11.24
C LYS A 48 6.30 -14.73 -11.18
N ASP A 49 7.02 -14.83 -12.30
CA ASP A 49 8.44 -14.44 -12.39
C ASP A 49 8.65 -12.92 -12.29
N GLU A 50 7.60 -12.12 -12.52
CA GLU A 50 7.64 -10.66 -12.36
C GLU A 50 7.47 -10.23 -10.90
N VAL A 51 6.98 -11.12 -10.02
CA VAL A 51 6.77 -10.81 -8.61
C VAL A 51 8.12 -10.79 -7.90
N LYS A 52 8.51 -9.61 -7.42
CA LYS A 52 9.71 -9.41 -6.61
C LYS A 52 9.36 -9.13 -5.17
N ARG A 53 10.18 -9.65 -4.25
CA ARG A 53 10.10 -9.31 -2.82
C ARG A 53 10.46 -7.85 -2.63
N CYS A 54 9.75 -7.16 -1.73
CA CYS A 54 10.09 -5.80 -1.33
C CYS A 54 11.38 -5.80 -0.49
N GLU A 55 12.22 -4.79 -0.66
CA GLU A 55 13.44 -4.63 0.12
C GLU A 55 13.16 -3.92 1.45
N THR A 56 12.16 -3.03 1.46
CA THR A 56 11.78 -2.26 2.64
C THR A 56 10.27 -2.30 2.91
N VAL A 57 9.89 -2.05 4.18
CA VAL A 57 8.47 -1.94 4.58
C VAL A 57 7.79 -0.73 3.92
N GLN A 58 8.54 0.33 3.63
CA GLN A 58 7.99 1.48 2.91
C GLN A 58 7.55 1.09 1.50
N GLU A 59 8.38 0.35 0.75
CA GLU A 59 8.02 -0.14 -0.59
C GLU A 59 6.78 -1.03 -0.57
N MET A 60 6.69 -1.91 0.44
CA MET A 60 5.52 -2.76 0.65
C MET A 60 4.25 -1.92 0.84
N PHE A 61 4.28 -0.91 1.73
CA PHE A 61 3.12 -0.04 1.95
C PHE A 61 2.80 0.84 0.73
N ASP A 62 3.79 1.32 0.01
CA ASP A 62 3.57 2.12 -1.20
C ASP A 62 2.88 1.30 -2.30
N LEU A 63 3.28 0.03 -2.47
CA LEU A 63 2.62 -0.91 -3.37
C LEU A 63 1.18 -1.19 -2.94
N LEU A 64 0.96 -1.52 -1.66
CA LEU A 64 -0.37 -1.78 -1.10
C LEU A 64 -1.30 -0.58 -1.31
N ASN A 65 -0.85 0.61 -0.93
CA ASN A 65 -1.61 1.86 -1.09
C ASN A 65 -1.98 2.11 -2.55
N SER A 66 -1.06 1.86 -3.49
CA SER A 66 -1.34 2.02 -4.91
C SER A 66 -2.42 1.05 -5.41
N LYS A 67 -2.39 -0.21 -4.95
CA LYS A 67 -3.37 -1.25 -5.29
C LYS A 67 -4.74 -0.89 -4.73
N GLU A 68 -4.80 -0.53 -3.45
CA GLU A 68 -6.03 -0.12 -2.76
C GLU A 68 -6.63 1.13 -3.39
N TYR A 69 -5.82 2.17 -3.63
CA TYR A 69 -6.28 3.39 -4.30
C TYR A 69 -6.85 3.09 -5.70
N ASN A 70 -6.19 2.24 -6.47
CA ASN A 70 -6.66 1.85 -7.80
C ASN A 70 -7.95 1.03 -7.74
N GLY A 71 -8.11 0.17 -6.74
CA GLY A 71 -9.34 -0.57 -6.45
C GLY A 71 -10.49 0.37 -6.11
N TRP A 72 -10.30 1.20 -5.08
CA TRP A 72 -11.24 2.23 -4.68
C TRP A 72 -11.62 3.14 -5.85
N ARG A 73 -10.65 3.64 -6.61
CA ARG A 73 -10.90 4.49 -7.78
C ARG A 73 -11.69 3.78 -8.87
N ARG A 74 -11.51 2.45 -9.05
CA ARG A 74 -12.27 1.67 -10.03
C ARG A 74 -13.72 1.53 -9.63
N GLU A 75 -13.96 1.25 -8.35
CA GLU A 75 -15.30 1.08 -7.76
C GLU A 75 -16.07 2.40 -7.71
N THR A 76 -15.42 3.46 -7.24
CA THR A 76 -16.04 4.78 -7.06
C THR A 76 -16.25 5.55 -8.36
N ARG A 77 -15.57 5.21 -9.46
CA ARG A 77 -15.74 5.90 -10.75
C ARG A 77 -17.14 5.77 -11.34
N ARG A 78 -17.92 4.78 -10.89
CA ARG A 78 -19.30 4.52 -11.34
C ARG A 78 -20.35 4.85 -10.29
N ILE A 79 -19.93 5.32 -9.11
CA ILE A 79 -20.87 5.79 -8.10
C ILE A 79 -21.44 7.11 -8.61
N ASP A 80 -22.75 7.10 -8.88
CA ASP A 80 -23.49 8.31 -9.27
C ASP A 80 -23.31 9.34 -8.15
N PRO A 81 -22.76 10.55 -8.43
CA PRO A 81 -22.64 11.60 -7.43
C PRO A 81 -24.00 12.10 -6.93
N ASN A 82 -25.11 11.74 -7.59
CA ASN A 82 -26.47 12.03 -7.16
C ASN A 82 -27.34 10.76 -7.16
N PRO A 83 -27.18 9.85 -6.19
CA PRO A 83 -27.99 8.65 -6.12
C PRO A 83 -29.45 9.06 -5.97
N LYS A 84 -30.32 8.66 -6.91
CA LYS A 84 -31.78 8.81 -6.73
C LYS A 84 -32.17 7.98 -5.49
N MET A 85 -32.44 8.67 -4.39
CA MET A 85 -33.10 8.11 -3.21
C MET A 85 -34.53 7.70 -3.54
#